data_AF-A0A4Y2B308-F1
#
_entry.id   AF-A0A4Y2B308-F1
#
_cell.length_a   1.000
_cell.length_b   1.000
_cell.length_c   1.000
_cell.angle_alpha   90.00
_cell.angle_beta   90.00
_cell.angle_gamma   90.00
#
_symmetry.space_group_name_H-M   'P 1'
#
loop_
_entity.id
_entity.type
_entity.pdbx_description
1 polymer ?
#
loop_
_entity_poly.entity_id
_entity_poly.type
_entity_poly.pdbx_seq_one_letter_code
_entity_poly.pdbx_strand_id
1 'polypeptide(L)'
;MAGPGGNALGNHDGYAFYASDQPNFADNERNSRSGGWWRNNRRSTSLNGLNLYKTDKVNSEDGITWDSFGGYKTSLKSTEIKVRPKKFHGSPVNITKP
;
A
#
# COMPACT_ATOMS: atom_id res chain seq x y z
N MET A 1 -4.92 17.97 0.17
CA MET A 1 -5.90 17.47 -0.82
C MET A 1 -5.69 15.97 -0.96
N ALA A 2 -6.76 15.17 -0.95
CA ALA A 2 -6.69 13.74 -1.23
C ALA A 2 -6.68 13.52 -2.75
N GLY A 3 -5.93 12.52 -3.23
CA GLY A 3 -5.95 12.11 -4.64
C GLY A 3 -7.14 11.19 -4.96
N PRO A 4 -7.38 10.86 -6.24
CA PRO A 4 -8.50 10.03 -6.67
C PRO A 4 -8.48 8.60 -6.11
N GLY A 5 -7.33 8.14 -5.60
CA GLY A 5 -7.23 6.85 -4.90
C GLY A 5 -7.90 6.81 -3.53
N GLY A 6 -8.29 7.95 -2.94
CA GLY A 6 -8.82 8.01 -1.57
C GLY A 6 -7.77 7.74 -0.49
N ASN A 7 -8.17 7.86 0.78
CA ASN A 7 -7.28 7.68 1.93
C ASN A 7 -7.32 6.23 2.46
N ALA A 8 -6.63 5.31 1.79
CA ALA A 8 -6.55 3.92 2.27
C ALA A 8 -5.40 3.67 3.26
N LEU A 9 -4.45 4.60 3.40
CA LEU A 9 -3.34 4.52 4.37
C LEU A 9 -3.69 5.08 5.75
N GLY A 10 -4.73 5.90 5.88
CA GLY A 10 -5.07 6.53 7.17
C GLY A 10 -5.33 5.51 8.28
N ASN A 11 -5.90 4.35 7.96
CA ASN A 11 -6.12 3.28 8.94
C ASN A 11 -4.84 2.52 9.33
N HIS A 12 -3.70 2.80 8.68
CA HIS A 12 -2.41 2.18 8.93
C HIS A 12 -1.45 3.11 9.69
N ASP A 13 -1.84 4.36 9.94
CA ASP A 13 -1.04 5.32 10.69
C ASP A 13 -0.78 4.84 12.13
N GLY A 14 0.47 4.96 12.59
CA GLY A 14 0.91 4.50 13.91
C GLY A 14 1.06 2.99 14.09
N TYR A 15 0.71 2.15 13.11
CA TYR A 15 0.89 0.70 13.21
C TYR A 15 2.33 0.28 12.92
N ALA A 16 2.79 -0.77 13.60
CA ALA A 16 4.09 -1.37 13.34
C ALA A 16 4.13 -2.07 11.97
N PHE A 17 5.31 -2.08 11.36
CA PHE A 17 5.55 -2.87 10.16
C PHE A 17 5.65 -4.35 10.55
N TYR A 18 4.95 -5.24 9.84
CA TYR A 18 5.12 -6.69 10.00
C TYR A 18 5.90 -7.30 8.85
N ALA A 19 6.54 -8.43 9.12
CA ALA A 19 7.04 -9.38 8.13
C ALA A 19 6.75 -10.81 8.60
N SER A 20 6.91 -11.82 7.74
CA SER A 20 6.60 -13.22 8.07
C SER A 20 7.43 -13.77 9.24
N ASP A 21 8.66 -13.30 9.37
CA ASP A 21 9.62 -13.64 10.42
C ASP A 21 9.56 -12.69 11.63
N GLN A 22 8.87 -11.55 11.49
CA GLN A 22 8.67 -10.54 12.53
C GLN A 22 7.23 -10.02 12.51
N PRO A 23 6.27 -10.78 13.07
CA PRO A 23 4.86 -10.45 12.95
C PRO A 23 4.50 -9.13 13.62
N ASN A 24 5.16 -8.74 14.73
CA ASN A 24 4.88 -7.48 15.42
C ASN A 24 3.38 -7.27 15.78
N PHE A 25 2.61 -8.36 15.95
CA PHE A 25 1.22 -8.39 16.40
C PHE A 25 0.98 -9.59 17.33
N ALA A 26 -0.10 -9.54 18.14
CA ALA A 26 -0.47 -10.63 19.05
C ALA A 26 -0.93 -11.89 18.30
N ASP A 27 -0.62 -13.08 18.82
CA ASP A 27 -0.84 -14.38 18.15
C ASP A 27 -2.30 -14.66 17.75
N ASN A 28 -3.28 -14.02 18.41
CA ASN A 28 -4.71 -14.13 18.09
C ASN A 28 -5.12 -13.30 16.85
N GLU A 29 -4.20 -12.53 16.26
CA GLU A 29 -4.45 -11.68 15.09
C GLU A 29 -3.86 -12.26 13.78
N ARG A 30 -3.61 -13.57 13.74
CA ARG A 30 -2.97 -14.33 12.63
C ARG A 30 -3.81 -14.44 11.35
N ASN A 31 -4.13 -13.30 10.74
CA ASN A 31 -4.43 -13.21 9.31
C ASN A 31 -3.24 -12.53 8.61
N SER A 32 -2.07 -13.19 8.64
CA SER A 32 -0.88 -12.72 7.94
C SER A 32 -1.15 -12.71 6.44
N ARG A 33 -1.18 -11.52 5.85
CA ARG A 33 -1.24 -11.35 4.39
C ARG A 33 0.16 -11.50 3.81
N SER A 34 0.22 -11.81 2.53
CA SER A 34 1.48 -11.84 1.82
C SER A 34 2.18 -10.47 1.79
N GLY A 35 3.51 -10.48 1.94
CA GLY A 35 4.37 -9.29 1.94
C GLY A 35 4.31 -8.46 3.23
N GLY A 36 5.39 -7.77 3.56
CA GLY A 36 5.42 -6.92 4.76
C GLY A 36 4.66 -5.61 4.59
N TRP A 37 3.94 -5.16 5.61
CA TRP A 37 3.15 -3.91 5.56
C TRP A 37 2.96 -3.30 6.96
N TRP A 38 2.54 -2.04 7.05
CA TRP A 38 2.07 -1.47 8.32
C TRP A 38 0.67 -2.00 8.60
N ARG A 39 0.53 -3.10 9.34
CA ARG A 39 -0.75 -3.83 9.38
C ARG A 39 -1.64 -3.37 10.52
N ASN A 40 -2.90 -3.11 10.20
CA ASN A 40 -3.97 -2.87 11.16
C ASN A 40 -4.86 -4.11 11.32
N ASN A 41 -5.84 -4.03 12.21
CA ASN A 41 -6.82 -5.09 12.46
C ASN A 41 -7.99 -5.11 11.45
N ARG A 42 -7.94 -4.32 10.37
CA ARG A 42 -9.01 -4.22 9.36
C ARG A 42 -8.61 -4.91 8.06
N ARG A 43 -9.60 -5.47 7.35
CA ARG A 43 -9.44 -5.88 5.94
C ARG A 43 -9.14 -4.63 5.12
N SER A 44 -7.91 -4.49 4.65
CA SER A 44 -7.39 -3.17 4.28
C SER A 44 -6.44 -3.23 3.09
N THR A 45 -5.53 -2.26 2.99
CA THR A 45 -4.61 -2.04 1.87
C THR A 45 -3.29 -2.77 2.11
N SER A 46 -2.66 -3.26 1.04
CA SER A 46 -1.24 -3.64 1.03
C SER A 46 -0.70 -3.50 -0.39
N LEU A 47 0.30 -2.64 -0.59
CA LEU A 47 0.97 -2.53 -1.88
C LEU A 47 2.10 -3.55 -2.07
N ASN A 48 2.40 -4.32 -1.03
CA ASN A 48 3.43 -5.35 -1.01
C ASN A 48 2.87 -6.78 -1.13
N GLY A 49 1.56 -6.92 -1.40
CA GLY A 49 0.93 -8.22 -1.61
C GLY A 49 1.43 -8.95 -2.85
N LEU A 50 0.99 -10.19 -3.03
CA LEU A 50 1.19 -10.98 -4.25
C LEU A 50 0.66 -10.22 -5.46
N ASN A 51 1.40 -10.24 -6.56
CA ASN A 51 0.88 -9.72 -7.82
C ASN A 51 -0.09 -10.75 -8.44
N LEU A 52 -1.38 -10.58 -8.14
CA LEU A 52 -2.47 -11.45 -8.61
C LEU A 52 -3.22 -10.82 -9.80
N TYR A 53 -2.68 -9.77 -10.43
CA TYR A 53 -3.34 -9.13 -11.56
C TYR A 53 -3.59 -10.12 -12.70
N LYS A 54 -4.84 -10.22 -13.17
CA LYS A 54 -5.30 -11.17 -14.20
C LYS A 54 -5.20 -12.66 -13.82
N THR A 55 -4.96 -13.02 -12.57
CA THR A 55 -5.25 -14.39 -12.13
C THR A 55 -6.76 -14.62 -12.08
N ASP A 56 -7.21 -15.83 -12.42
CA ASP A 56 -8.62 -16.21 -12.31
C ASP A 56 -9.14 -15.85 -10.92
N LYS A 57 -10.32 -15.22 -10.82
CA LYS A 57 -10.89 -14.59 -9.61
C LYS A 57 -10.48 -15.28 -8.31
N VAL A 58 -9.30 -14.94 -7.79
CA VAL A 58 -8.80 -15.48 -6.52
C VAL A 58 -9.55 -14.69 -5.45
N ASN A 59 -10.46 -15.35 -4.72
CA ASN A 59 -11.10 -14.76 -3.55
C ASN A 59 -10.09 -14.71 -2.39
N SER A 60 -9.06 -13.88 -2.55
CA SER A 60 -7.96 -13.72 -1.60
C SER A 60 -7.74 -12.24 -1.29
N GLU A 61 -7.26 -11.99 -0.08
CA GLU A 61 -6.79 -10.68 0.38
C GLU A 61 -5.27 -10.57 0.21
N ASP A 62 -4.57 -11.54 -0.36
CA ASP A 62 -3.11 -11.53 -0.49
C ASP A 62 -2.58 -10.62 -1.61
N GLY A 63 -3.47 -10.07 -2.44
CA GLY A 63 -3.09 -9.27 -3.60
C GLY A 63 -2.54 -7.86 -3.28
N ILE A 64 -1.97 -7.21 -4.29
CA ILE A 64 -1.63 -5.78 -4.27
C ILE A 64 -2.93 -4.97 -4.24
N THR A 65 -3.34 -4.45 -3.08
CA THR A 65 -4.70 -3.92 -2.86
C THR A 65 -4.68 -2.48 -2.36
N TRP A 66 -5.71 -1.72 -2.73
CA TRP A 66 -5.97 -0.37 -2.23
C TRP A 66 -7.46 -0.19 -1.95
N ASP A 67 -7.83 -0.22 -0.68
CA ASP A 67 -9.21 -0.40 -0.22
C ASP A 67 -10.17 0.68 -0.76
N SER A 68 -9.77 1.95 -0.72
CA SER A 68 -10.60 3.07 -1.20
C SER A 68 -10.63 3.24 -2.72
N PHE A 69 -10.03 2.33 -3.50
CA PHE A 69 -10.02 2.37 -4.96
C PHE A 69 -10.44 1.04 -5.58
N GLY A 70 -9.59 0.01 -5.51
CA GLY A 70 -9.87 -1.32 -6.07
C GLY A 70 -10.50 -2.29 -5.06
N GLY A 71 -10.65 -1.87 -3.80
CA GLY A 71 -11.02 -2.74 -2.69
C GLY A 71 -9.87 -3.64 -2.21
N TYR A 72 -10.15 -4.43 -1.18
CA TYR A 72 -9.17 -5.29 -0.50
C TYR A 72 -9.04 -6.71 -1.10
N LYS A 73 -9.73 -7.00 -2.20
CA LYS A 73 -9.71 -8.31 -2.91
C LYS A 73 -9.36 -8.22 -4.40
N THR A 74 -9.08 -7.03 -4.91
CA THR A 74 -8.69 -6.84 -6.31
C THR A 74 -7.22 -6.46 -6.36
N SER A 75 -6.41 -7.25 -7.04
CA SER A 75 -5.00 -6.92 -7.24
C SER A 75 -4.83 -5.85 -8.31
N LEU A 76 -4.17 -4.75 -7.97
CA LEU A 76 -3.75 -3.71 -8.88
C LEU A 76 -2.66 -4.26 -9.83
N LYS A 77 -2.64 -3.74 -11.05
CA LYS A 77 -1.64 -4.10 -12.07
C LYS A 77 -0.23 -3.66 -11.70
N SER A 78 -0.11 -2.48 -11.09
CA SER A 78 1.15 -1.81 -10.81
C SER A 78 0.96 -0.74 -9.75
N THR A 79 1.97 -0.54 -8.91
CA THR A 79 1.96 0.45 -7.84
C THR A 79 3.35 1.02 -7.62
N GLU A 80 3.43 2.28 -7.19
CA GLU A 80 4.68 2.94 -6.82
C GLU A 80 4.45 3.77 -5.57
N ILE A 81 5.38 3.72 -4.61
CA ILE A 81 5.41 4.63 -3.45
C ILE A 81 6.58 5.59 -3.67
N LYS A 82 6.29 6.89 -3.73
CA LYS A 82 7.29 7.94 -3.94
C LYS A 82 7.10 9.01 -2.86
N VAL A 83 8.18 9.39 -2.21
CA VAL A 83 8.21 10.44 -1.18
C VAL A 83 9.05 11.62 -1.65
N ARG A 84 8.70 12.82 -1.18
CA ARG A 84 9.35 14.08 -1.54
C ARG A 84 9.46 14.94 -0.29
N PRO A 85 10.57 15.69 -0.07
CA PRO A 85 10.66 16.61 1.05
C PRO A 85 9.51 17.63 1.03
N LYS A 86 8.95 17.93 2.21
CA LYS A 86 7.87 18.92 2.34
C LYS A 86 8.27 20.31 1.81
N LYS A 87 9.53 20.68 1.97
CA LYS A 87 10.14 21.90 1.42
C LYS A 87 10.94 21.63 0.14
N PHE A 88 10.42 20.83 -0.79
CA PHE A 88 11.07 20.71 -2.10
C PHE A 88 10.68 21.93 -2.96
N HIS A 89 11.59 22.89 -2.99
CA HIS A 89 11.65 23.92 -4.01
C HIS A 89 12.19 23.22 -5.25
N GLY A 90 11.33 22.95 -6.25
CA GLY A 90 11.79 22.35 -7.50
C GLY A 90 13.02 23.10 -8.01
N SER A 91 14.01 22.41 -8.56
CA SER A 91 15.08 23.11 -9.29
C SER A 91 14.40 24.07 -10.26
N PRO A 92 14.76 25.37 -10.29
CA PRO A 92 14.28 26.23 -11.35
C PRO A 92 14.65 25.52 -12.65
N VAL A 93 13.64 25.21 -13.46
CA VAL A 93 13.91 24.73 -14.82
C VAL A 93 14.76 25.82 -15.43
N ASN A 94 16.04 25.54 -15.70
CA ASN A 94 16.88 26.43 -16.48
C ASN A 94 16.32 26.46 -17.90
N ILE A 95 15.31 27.32 -18.11
CA ILE A 95 14.83 27.72 -19.42
C ILE A 95 15.78 28.84 -19.89
N THR A 96 17.00 28.47 -20.27
CA THR A 96 17.89 29.26 -21.12
C THR A 96 18.73 28.25 -21.92
N LYS A 97 18.26 27.88 -23.12
CA LYS A 97 18.67 28.39 -24.46
C LYS A 97 20.01 27.82 -24.95
N PRO A 98 20.19 27.53 -26.26
CA PRO A 98 19.67 28.27 -27.42
C PRO A 98 18.25 27.94 -27.87
#